data_AF-A0AAW6JIV3-F1
#
_entry.id   AF-A0AAW6JIV3-F1
#
_cell.length_a   1.000
_cell.length_b   1.000
_cell.length_c   1.000
_cell.angle_alpha   90.00
_cell.angle_beta   90.00
_cell.angle_gamma   90.00
#
_symmetry.space_group_name_H-M   'P 1'
#
loop_
_entity.id
_entity.type
_entity.pdbx_description
1 polymer ?
#
loop_
_entity_poly.entity_id
_entity_poly.type
_entity_poly.pdbx_seq_one_letter_code
_entity_poly.pdbx_strand_id
1 'polypeptide(L)'
;ILVYRHMEKNPEYQFYPLFRKFESWCQDENRHGDFFKALLRSQPKLWNNWKSRLWVRFFLITVFATHSMTVFERGNFYEILGMHPRKYNNQVIEETNRTAAKAFPIILDTNHPYFFWYLEQCAVYNQKIIDLNEINDWKIAKFIQKIPLILMIFWYMFKIFLIKPIDTEATRKQVC
;
A
#
# COMPACT_ATOMS: atom_id res chain seq x y z
N ILE A 1 -4.98 11.71 4.08
CA ILE A 1 -5.66 12.91 3.52
C ILE A 1 -6.86 12.57 2.63
N LEU A 2 -6.82 11.54 1.77
CA LEU A 2 -7.89 11.28 0.79
C LEU A 2 -9.29 11.11 1.40
N VAL A 3 -9.45 10.33 2.47
CA VAL A 3 -10.74 10.16 3.17
C VAL A 3 -11.28 11.49 3.69
N TYR A 4 -10.42 12.31 4.30
CA TYR A 4 -10.81 13.64 4.78
C TYR A 4 -11.32 14.53 3.65
N ARG A 5 -10.59 14.60 2.52
CA ARG A 5 -11.01 15.38 1.35
C ARG A 5 -12.31 14.87 0.72
N HIS A 6 -12.54 13.56 0.76
CA HIS A 6 -13.80 12.96 0.31
C HIS A 6 -14.96 13.41 1.21
N MET A 7 -14.78 13.37 2.53
CA MET A 7 -15.79 13.81 3.51
C MET A 7 -16.03 15.33 3.47
N GLU A 8 -14.99 16.12 3.23
CA GLU A 8 -15.12 17.59 3.06
C GLU A 8 -16.02 17.94 1.87
N LYS A 9 -15.92 17.17 0.78
CA LYS A 9 -16.77 17.34 -0.42
C LYS A 9 -18.16 16.73 -0.27
N ASN A 10 -18.31 15.75 0.61
CA ASN A 10 -19.55 14.99 0.81
C ASN A 10 -19.85 14.90 2.33
N PRO A 11 -20.31 16.00 2.95
CA PRO A 11 -20.50 16.08 4.40
C PRO A 11 -21.50 15.06 4.96
N GLU A 12 -22.39 14.52 4.13
CA GLU A 12 -23.36 13.48 4.48
C GLU A 12 -22.71 12.17 4.94
N TYR A 13 -21.50 11.85 4.47
CA TYR A 13 -20.75 10.67 4.92
C TYR A 13 -20.00 10.91 6.23
N GLN A 14 -20.09 12.11 6.80
CA GLN A 14 -19.48 12.48 8.07
C GLN A 14 -20.40 12.19 9.28
N PHE A 15 -21.01 11.00 9.31
CA PHE A 15 -22.03 10.64 10.30
C PHE A 15 -21.49 10.38 11.72
N TYR A 16 -20.16 10.27 11.89
CA TYR A 16 -19.55 10.02 13.20
C TYR A 16 -18.58 11.13 13.63
N PRO A 17 -18.62 11.62 14.90
CA PRO A 17 -17.81 12.74 15.35
C PRO A 17 -16.29 12.56 15.20
N LEU A 18 -15.77 11.32 15.25
CA LEU A 18 -14.34 11.07 15.08
C LEU A 18 -13.81 11.52 13.71
N PHE A 19 -14.66 11.54 12.68
CA PHE A 19 -14.24 11.97 11.34
C PHE A 19 -13.77 13.43 11.31
N ARG A 20 -14.22 14.27 12.26
CA ARG A 20 -13.72 15.65 12.44
C ARG A 20 -12.24 15.72 12.84
N LYS A 21 -11.70 14.64 13.44
CA LYS A 21 -10.30 14.56 13.88
C LYS A 21 -9.36 13.99 12.81
N PHE A 22 -9.89 13.55 11.66
CA PHE A 22 -9.06 12.90 10.64
C PHE A 22 -8.00 13.82 10.05
N GLU A 23 -8.30 15.11 9.86
CA GLU A 23 -7.30 16.03 9.35
C GLU A 23 -6.11 16.16 10.31
N SER A 24 -6.35 16.38 11.60
CA SER A 24 -5.27 16.53 12.58
C SER A 24 -4.44 15.26 12.71
N TRP A 25 -5.06 14.08 12.70
CA TRP A 25 -4.33 12.80 12.68
C TRP A 25 -3.51 12.62 11.39
N CYS A 26 -4.05 12.99 10.23
CA CYS A 26 -3.28 12.95 8.99
C CYS A 26 -2.07 13.89 9.04
N GLN A 27 -2.20 15.06 9.67
CA GLN A 27 -1.09 15.99 9.82
C GLN A 27 -0.02 15.47 10.79
N ASP A 28 -0.44 14.81 11.87
CA ASP A 28 0.48 14.16 12.80
C ASP A 28 1.30 13.07 12.11
N GLU A 29 0.63 12.20 11.33
CA GLU A 29 1.31 11.16 10.56
C GLU A 29 2.25 11.73 9.49
N ASN A 30 1.88 12.84 8.85
CA ASN A 30 2.78 13.54 7.93
C ASN A 30 4.06 14.03 8.63
N ARG A 31 3.94 14.57 9.86
CA ARG A 31 5.10 15.03 10.65
C ARG A 31 6.01 13.88 11.04
N HIS A 32 5.45 12.73 11.41
CA HIS A 32 6.23 11.51 11.62
C HIS A 32 6.99 11.12 10.35
N GLY A 33 6.32 11.13 9.19
CA GLY A 33 6.93 10.85 7.90
C GLY A 33 8.08 11.81 7.55
N ASP A 34 7.92 13.11 7.80
CA ASP A 34 8.95 14.12 7.57
C ASP A 34 10.17 13.92 8.48
N PHE A 35 9.95 13.56 9.75
CA PHE A 35 11.03 13.23 10.67
C PHE A 35 11.82 11.99 10.21
N PHE A 36 11.14 10.90 9.86
CA PHE A 36 11.81 9.70 9.34
C PHE A 36 12.55 9.96 8.04
N LYS A 37 11.99 10.79 7.15
CA LYS A 37 12.67 11.22 5.94
C LYS A 37 13.96 11.98 6.27
N ALA A 38 13.92 12.94 7.19
CA ALA A 38 15.11 13.70 7.59
C ALA A 38 16.18 12.77 8.18
N LEU A 39 15.78 11.83 9.04
CA LEU A 39 16.67 10.83 9.62
C LEU A 39 17.29 9.91 8.55
N LEU A 40 16.48 9.39 7.63
CA LEU A 40 16.96 8.54 6.55
C LEU A 40 17.96 9.29 5.67
N ARG A 41 17.66 10.55 5.33
CA ARG A 41 18.50 11.36 4.43
C ARG A 41 19.79 11.86 5.09
N SER A 42 19.81 12.07 6.40
CA SER A 42 21.04 12.46 7.12
C SER A 42 22.11 11.37 7.11
N GLN A 43 21.74 10.11 6.83
CA GLN A 43 22.66 8.98 6.75
C GLN A 43 22.66 8.33 5.37
N PRO A 44 23.51 8.78 4.42
CA PRO A 44 23.58 8.24 3.06
C PRO A 44 23.78 6.72 2.98
N LYS A 45 24.47 6.14 3.96
CA LYS A 45 24.67 4.68 4.05
C LYS A 45 23.36 3.90 4.17
N LEU A 46 22.29 4.50 4.68
CA LEU A 46 20.99 3.84 4.86
C LEU A 46 20.15 3.81 3.58
N TRP A 47 20.39 4.69 2.62
CA TRP A 47 19.54 4.79 1.42
C TRP A 47 20.30 4.68 0.10
N ASN A 48 21.56 5.14 0.01
CA ASN A 48 22.31 5.23 -1.24
C ASN A 48 23.20 4.01 -1.52
N ASN A 49 22.66 2.80 -1.36
CA ASN A 49 23.35 1.57 -1.74
C ASN A 49 22.38 0.56 -2.38
N TRP A 50 22.93 -0.44 -3.05
CA TRP A 50 22.13 -1.43 -3.78
C TRP A 50 21.19 -2.24 -2.87
N LYS A 51 21.63 -2.59 -1.66
CA LYS A 51 20.83 -3.34 -0.68
C LYS A 51 19.63 -2.50 -0.23
N SER A 52 19.85 -1.24 0.10
CA SER A 52 18.80 -0.30 0.50
C SER A 52 17.77 -0.10 -0.61
N ARG A 53 18.22 -0.01 -1.87
CA ARG A 53 17.31 0.04 -3.03
C ARG A 53 16.42 -1.22 -3.09
N LEU A 54 16.98 -2.42 -2.95
CA LEU A 54 16.17 -3.66 -2.94
C LEU A 54 15.20 -3.71 -1.75
N TRP A 55 15.65 -3.28 -0.57
CA TRP A 55 14.81 -3.25 0.64
C TRP A 55 13.65 -2.28 0.52
N VAL A 56 13.88 -1.07 0.01
CA VAL A 56 12.81 -0.10 -0.28
C VAL A 56 11.78 -0.70 -1.23
N ARG A 57 12.24 -1.39 -2.28
CA ARG A 57 11.35 -2.03 -3.24
C ARG A 57 10.47 -3.09 -2.57
N PHE A 58 11.09 -3.99 -1.80
CA PHE A 58 10.38 -5.01 -1.05
C PHE A 58 9.39 -4.40 -0.05
N PHE A 59 9.80 -3.35 0.65
CA PHE A 59 8.97 -2.61 1.60
C PHE A 59 7.73 -2.02 0.94
N LEU A 60 7.91 -1.26 -0.16
CA LEU A 60 6.79 -0.65 -0.90
C LEU A 60 5.81 -1.71 -1.42
N ILE A 61 6.31 -2.81 -1.98
CA ILE A 61 5.45 -3.90 -2.47
C ILE A 61 4.64 -4.51 -1.33
N THR A 62 5.26 -4.75 -0.18
CA THR A 62 4.58 -5.32 1.00
C THR A 62 3.51 -4.37 1.54
N VAL A 63 3.81 -3.06 1.62
CA VAL A 63 2.84 -2.05 2.05
C VAL A 63 1.65 -2.00 1.08
N PHE A 64 1.89 -1.96 -0.23
CA PHE A 64 0.80 -1.88 -1.21
C PHE A 64 -0.01 -3.17 -1.33
N ALA A 65 0.62 -4.34 -1.20
CA ALA A 65 -0.06 -5.63 -1.19
C ALA A 65 -1.00 -5.74 0.03
N THR A 66 -0.48 -5.47 1.23
CA THR A 66 -1.28 -5.54 2.46
C THR A 66 -2.36 -4.46 2.51
N HIS A 67 -2.09 -3.25 2.00
CA HIS A 67 -3.11 -2.22 1.83
C HIS A 67 -4.23 -2.68 0.90
N SER A 68 -3.91 -3.24 -0.26
CA SER A 68 -4.91 -3.74 -1.23
C SER A 68 -5.77 -4.86 -0.64
N MET A 69 -5.16 -5.82 0.05
CA MET A 69 -5.88 -6.88 0.78
C MET A 69 -6.87 -6.29 1.78
N THR A 70 -6.40 -5.33 2.61
CA THR A 70 -7.21 -4.74 3.68
C THR A 70 -8.35 -3.87 3.14
N VAL A 71 -8.12 -3.11 2.06
CA VAL A 71 -9.15 -2.27 1.46
C VAL A 71 -10.27 -3.13 0.86
N PHE A 72 -9.94 -4.24 0.19
CA PHE A 72 -10.94 -5.10 -0.41
C PHE A 72 -11.68 -5.95 0.63
N GLU A 73 -10.98 -6.45 1.65
CA GLU A 73 -11.63 -7.13 2.79
C GLU A 73 -12.64 -6.20 3.48
N ARG A 74 -12.33 -4.91 3.58
CA ARG A 74 -13.20 -3.88 4.18
C ARG A 74 -14.02 -3.11 3.15
N GLY A 75 -14.31 -3.69 1.99
CA GLY A 75 -15.00 -3.01 0.88
C GLY A 75 -16.29 -2.30 1.31
N ASN A 76 -17.14 -2.99 2.09
CA ASN A 76 -18.41 -2.47 2.60
C ASN A 76 -18.25 -1.16 3.39
N PHE A 77 -17.15 -1.00 4.15
CA PHE A 77 -16.90 0.24 4.90
C PHE A 77 -16.69 1.43 3.97
N TYR A 78 -15.93 1.25 2.89
CA TYR A 78 -15.70 2.33 1.92
C TYR A 78 -16.96 2.65 1.12
N GLU A 79 -17.78 1.63 0.81
CA GLU A 79 -19.06 1.83 0.13
C GLU A 79 -20.06 2.61 0.98
N ILE A 80 -20.13 2.35 2.30
CA ILE A 80 -20.92 3.14 3.25
C ILE A 80 -20.48 4.60 3.28
N LEU A 81 -19.18 4.86 3.05
CA LEU A 81 -18.62 6.20 2.93
C LEU A 81 -18.78 6.81 1.53
N GLY A 82 -19.50 6.16 0.60
CA GLY A 82 -19.68 6.65 -0.77
C GLY A 82 -18.45 6.54 -1.66
N MET A 83 -17.49 5.67 -1.31
CA MET A 83 -16.26 5.46 -2.06
C MET A 83 -16.23 4.07 -2.69
N HIS A 84 -15.85 3.98 -3.97
CA HIS A 84 -15.62 2.69 -4.61
C HIS A 84 -14.26 2.09 -4.16
N PRO A 85 -14.22 0.91 -3.49
CA PRO A 85 -13.01 0.39 -2.85
C PRO A 85 -11.80 0.29 -3.78
N ARG A 86 -12.00 -0.20 -5.01
CA ARG A 86 -10.92 -0.31 -6.01
C ARG A 86 -10.36 1.03 -6.44
N LYS A 87 -11.22 2.04 -6.64
CA LYS A 87 -10.77 3.37 -7.08
C LYS A 87 -9.99 4.05 -5.96
N TYR A 88 -10.51 3.93 -4.73
CA TYR A 88 -9.86 4.42 -3.54
C TYR A 88 -8.48 3.76 -3.33
N ASN A 89 -8.39 2.43 -3.42
CA ASN A 89 -7.12 1.70 -3.31
C ASN A 89 -6.06 2.21 -4.29
N ASN A 90 -6.44 2.32 -5.58
CA ASN A 90 -5.50 2.76 -6.61
C ASN A 90 -5.01 4.18 -6.35
N GLN A 91 -5.92 5.09 -5.99
CA GLN A 91 -5.57 6.47 -5.67
C GLN A 91 -4.66 6.57 -4.44
N VAL A 92 -4.91 5.79 -3.38
CA VAL A 92 -4.04 5.77 -2.19
C VAL A 92 -2.64 5.30 -2.59
N ILE A 93 -2.54 4.20 -3.35
CA ILE A 93 -1.24 3.65 -3.75
C ILE A 93 -0.46 4.64 -4.62
N GLU A 94 -1.10 5.28 -5.61
CA GLU A 94 -0.45 6.30 -6.44
C GLU A 94 0.06 7.48 -5.60
N GLU A 95 -0.76 8.00 -4.70
CA GLU A 95 -0.42 9.12 -3.83
C GLU A 95 0.69 8.78 -2.83
N THR A 96 0.63 7.59 -2.23
CA THR A 96 1.66 7.08 -1.33
C THR A 96 2.95 6.83 -2.08
N ASN A 97 2.92 6.23 -3.28
CA ASN A 97 4.10 5.99 -4.11
C ASN A 97 4.75 7.31 -4.56
N ARG A 98 3.94 8.31 -4.92
CA ARG A 98 4.41 9.68 -5.22
C ARG A 98 5.06 10.35 -4.01
N THR A 99 4.49 10.19 -2.82
CA THR A 99 5.03 10.76 -1.59
C THR A 99 6.33 10.06 -1.16
N ALA A 100 6.38 8.73 -1.30
CA ALA A 100 7.56 7.90 -1.07
C ALA A 100 8.75 8.34 -1.94
N ALA A 101 8.48 8.86 -3.14
CA ALA A 101 9.49 9.42 -4.05
C ALA A 101 10.26 10.62 -3.47
N LYS A 102 9.81 11.21 -2.35
CA LYS A 102 10.54 12.26 -1.62
C LYS A 102 11.53 11.71 -0.60
N ALA A 103 11.34 10.49 -0.11
CA ALA A 103 12.14 9.89 0.94
C ALA A 103 13.12 8.84 0.41
N PHE A 104 12.65 7.95 -0.48
CA PHE A 104 13.42 6.82 -0.96
C PHE A 104 14.05 7.08 -2.33
N PRO A 105 15.21 6.47 -2.64
CA PRO A 105 15.88 6.68 -3.93
C PRO A 105 15.14 6.05 -5.11
N ILE A 106 14.26 5.08 -4.86
CA ILE A 106 13.47 4.41 -5.88
C ILE A 106 12.01 4.30 -5.45
N ILE A 107 11.12 4.20 -6.44
CA ILE A 107 9.70 3.88 -6.25
C ILE A 107 9.25 2.82 -7.26
N LEU A 108 8.04 2.29 -7.06
CA LEU A 108 7.46 1.33 -7.99
C LEU A 108 6.84 2.05 -9.20
N ASP A 109 6.79 1.38 -10.34
CA ASP A 109 6.09 1.90 -11.51
C ASP A 109 4.60 1.56 -11.45
N THR A 110 3.80 2.48 -10.90
CA THR A 110 2.34 2.34 -10.77
C THR A 110 1.62 2.49 -12.11
N ASN A 111 2.27 3.04 -13.14
CA ASN A 111 1.70 3.19 -14.47
C ASN A 111 1.80 1.91 -15.32
N HIS A 112 2.59 0.93 -14.85
CA HIS A 112 2.71 -0.34 -15.55
C HIS A 112 1.35 -1.06 -15.63
N PRO A 113 0.91 -1.53 -16.81
CA PRO A 113 -0.47 -1.97 -17.04
C PRO A 113 -0.91 -3.12 -16.13
N TYR A 114 0.03 -3.98 -15.72
CA TYR A 114 -0.25 -5.11 -14.83
C TYR A 114 -0.02 -4.82 -13.34
N PHE A 115 0.44 -3.63 -12.96
CA PHE A 115 0.83 -3.34 -11.58
C PHE A 115 -0.34 -3.54 -10.60
N PHE A 116 -1.45 -2.83 -10.84
CA PHE A 116 -2.65 -2.97 -10.02
C PHE A 116 -3.27 -4.35 -10.16
N TRP A 117 -3.26 -4.93 -11.36
CA TRP A 117 -3.78 -6.27 -11.57
C TRP A 117 -3.07 -7.30 -10.68
N TYR A 118 -1.74 -7.26 -10.58
CA TYR A 118 -0.98 -8.16 -9.70
C TYR A 118 -1.33 -7.96 -8.22
N LEU A 119 -1.50 -6.71 -7.76
CA LEU A 119 -1.93 -6.42 -6.38
C LEU A 119 -3.34 -6.95 -6.10
N GLU A 120 -4.26 -6.81 -7.07
CA GLU A 120 -5.59 -7.39 -6.98
C GLU A 120 -5.55 -8.91 -6.90
N GLN A 121 -4.67 -9.57 -7.66
CA GLN A 121 -4.48 -11.02 -7.54
C GLN A 121 -4.04 -11.40 -6.13
N CYS A 122 -3.09 -10.67 -5.53
CA CYS A 122 -2.71 -10.91 -4.13
C CYS A 122 -3.92 -10.85 -3.18
N ALA A 123 -4.81 -9.87 -3.36
CA ALA A 123 -6.02 -9.75 -2.56
C ALA A 123 -7.03 -10.88 -2.82
N VAL A 124 -7.22 -11.32 -4.07
CA VAL A 124 -8.09 -12.46 -4.42
C VAL A 124 -7.60 -13.75 -3.76
N TYR A 125 -6.29 -14.04 -3.81
CA TYR A 125 -5.74 -15.22 -3.15
C TYR A 125 -5.79 -15.11 -1.62
N ASN A 126 -5.63 -13.90 -1.07
CA ASN A 126 -5.83 -13.66 0.36
C ASN A 126 -7.28 -13.92 0.80
N GLN A 127 -8.27 -13.49 -0.01
CA GLN A 127 -9.68 -13.76 0.28
C GLN A 127 -9.95 -15.27 0.33
N LYS A 128 -9.42 -16.05 -0.61
CA LYS A 128 -9.51 -17.51 -0.57
C LYS A 128 -8.92 -18.12 0.70
N ILE A 129 -7.84 -17.55 1.24
CA ILE A 129 -7.25 -17.99 2.52
C ILE A 129 -8.19 -17.68 3.68
N ILE A 130 -8.86 -16.52 3.67
CA ILE A 130 -9.87 -16.13 4.66
C ILE A 130 -11.06 -17.10 4.59
N ASP A 131 -11.61 -17.36 3.41
CA ASP A 131 -12.75 -18.25 3.21
C ASP A 131 -12.43 -19.69 3.71
N LEU A 132 -11.22 -20.19 3.45
CA LEU A 132 -10.76 -21.49 3.97
C LEU A 132 -10.68 -21.55 5.51
N ASN A 133 -10.54 -20.41 6.19
CA ASN A 133 -10.55 -20.41 7.65
C ASN A 133 -11.94 -20.71 8.21
N GLU A 134 -13.00 -20.28 7.52
CA GLU A 134 -14.39 -20.41 7.95
C GLU A 134 -14.94 -21.83 7.81
N ILE A 135 -14.41 -22.61 6.86
CA ILE A 135 -14.82 -24.01 6.65
C ILE A 135 -14.48 -24.86 7.88
N ASN A 136 -15.38 -25.70 8.38
CA ASN A 136 -15.07 -26.60 9.50
C ASN A 136 -14.30 -27.84 9.01
N ASP A 137 -12.96 -27.81 9.07
CA ASP A 137 -12.05 -28.88 8.61
C ASP A 137 -10.84 -29.01 9.55
N TRP A 138 -10.09 -30.11 9.45
CA TRP A 138 -8.92 -30.39 10.28
C TRP A 138 -7.80 -29.37 10.03
N LYS A 139 -7.17 -28.89 11.11
CA LYS A 139 -6.15 -27.82 11.07
C LYS A 139 -4.99 -28.11 10.12
N ILE A 140 -4.57 -29.38 10.02
CA ILE A 140 -3.46 -29.79 9.14
C ILE A 140 -3.88 -29.74 7.67
N ALA A 141 -5.09 -30.21 7.35
CA ALA A 141 -5.63 -30.15 5.99
C ALA A 141 -5.73 -28.71 5.50
N LYS A 142 -6.27 -27.80 6.34
CA LYS A 142 -6.32 -26.36 6.05
C LYS A 142 -4.92 -25.76 5.83
N PHE A 143 -3.94 -26.17 6.63
CA PHE A 143 -2.56 -25.67 6.46
C PHE A 143 -2.02 -26.06 5.08
N ILE A 144 -2.17 -27.32 4.68
CA ILE A 144 -1.72 -27.81 3.37
C ILE A 144 -2.45 -27.09 2.23
N GLN A 145 -3.77 -26.88 2.34
CA GLN A 145 -4.57 -26.18 1.34
C GLN A 145 -4.17 -24.70 1.17
N LYS A 146 -3.66 -24.05 2.21
CA LYS A 146 -3.21 -22.65 2.16
C LYS A 146 -1.87 -22.46 1.46
N ILE A 147 -0.98 -23.45 1.50
CA ILE A 147 0.36 -23.37 0.89
C ILE A 147 0.31 -22.88 -0.56
N PRO A 148 -0.45 -23.49 -1.48
CA PRO A 148 -0.50 -23.02 -2.86
C PRO A 148 -1.04 -21.58 -2.98
N LEU A 149 -2.00 -21.18 -2.14
CA LEU A 149 -2.54 -19.81 -2.16
C LEU A 149 -1.49 -18.77 -1.72
N ILE A 150 -0.76 -19.08 -0.65
CA ILE A 150 0.34 -18.23 -0.15
C ILE A 150 1.44 -18.13 -1.21
N LEU A 151 1.81 -19.24 -1.85
CA LEU A 151 2.79 -19.25 -2.94
C LEU A 151 2.34 -18.36 -4.11
N MET A 152 1.05 -18.34 -4.45
CA MET A 152 0.53 -17.45 -5.49
C MET A 152 0.63 -15.98 -5.10
N ILE A 153 0.36 -15.62 -3.84
CA ILE A 153 0.56 -14.24 -3.36
C ILE A 153 2.04 -13.83 -3.51
N PHE A 154 2.96 -14.66 -3.04
CA PHE A 154 4.40 -14.42 -3.21
C PHE A 154 4.81 -14.33 -4.67
N TRP A 155 4.23 -15.14 -5.55
CA TRP A 155 4.49 -15.12 -6.98
C TRP A 155 4.07 -13.79 -7.63
N TYR A 156 2.90 -13.25 -7.31
CA TYR A 156 2.47 -11.96 -7.83
C TYR A 156 3.27 -10.80 -7.24
N MET A 157 3.59 -10.83 -5.94
CA MET A 157 4.52 -9.86 -5.34
C MET A 157 5.90 -9.91 -6.03
N PHE A 158 6.39 -11.10 -6.36
CA PHE A 158 7.64 -11.29 -7.10
C PHE A 158 7.54 -10.72 -8.52
N LYS A 159 6.43 -10.92 -9.24
CA LYS A 159 6.20 -10.27 -10.55
C LYS A 159 6.26 -8.75 -10.46
N ILE A 160 5.66 -8.14 -9.43
CA ILE A 160 5.77 -6.69 -9.18
C ILE A 160 7.24 -6.32 -8.89
N PHE A 161 7.95 -7.15 -8.14
CA PHE A 161 9.38 -7.00 -7.87
C PHE A 161 10.25 -7.20 -9.13
N LEU A 162 9.72 -7.65 -10.27
CA LEU A 162 10.47 -7.67 -11.53
C LEU A 162 10.22 -6.42 -12.39
N ILE A 163 9.08 -5.72 -12.21
CA ILE A 163 8.75 -4.47 -12.95
C ILE A 163 9.78 -3.39 -12.64
N LYS A 164 10.54 -2.94 -13.65
CA LYS A 164 11.63 -1.95 -13.50
C LYS A 164 11.19 -0.77 -12.61
N PRO A 165 11.87 -0.51 -11.49
CA PRO A 165 11.51 0.60 -10.61
C PRO A 165 11.95 1.93 -11.24
N ILE A 166 11.35 3.01 -10.75
CA ILE A 166 11.70 4.38 -11.16
C ILE A 166 12.79 4.90 -10.21
N ASP A 167 13.92 5.33 -10.77
CA ASP A 167 14.96 6.02 -10.00
C ASP A 167 14.55 7.47 -9.77
N THR A 168 14.28 7.81 -8.52
CA THR A 168 13.80 9.14 -8.14
C THR A 168 14.93 10.12 -7.93
N GLU A 169 16.15 9.68 -7.61
CA GLU A 169 17.29 10.59 -7.45
C GLU A 169 17.65 11.24 -8.78
N ALA A 170 17.53 10.52 -9.90
CA ALA A 170 17.74 11.07 -11.24
C ALA A 170 16.78 12.24 -11.55
N THR A 171 15.59 12.25 -10.96
CA THR A 171 14.55 13.27 -11.17
C THR A 171 14.52 14.37 -10.12
N ARG A 172 15.19 14.17 -8.97
CA ARG A 172 15.28 15.20 -7.93
C ARG A 172 16.29 16.24 -8.38
N LYS A 173 15.79 17.40 -8.82
CA LYS A 173 16.61 18.63 -8.83
C LYS A 173 17.22 18.75 -7.44
N GLN A 174 18.55 18.88 -7.36
CA GLN A 174 19.28 19.02 -6.11
C GLN A 174 18.54 20.00 -5.20
N VAL A 175 17.96 19.48 -4.12
CA VAL A 175 17.63 20.33 -2.98
C VAL A 175 18.98 20.51 -2.31
N CYS A 176 19.67 21.58 -2.70
CA CYS A 176 20.85 22.09 -2.00
C CYS A 176 20.53 22.29 -0.53
#